data_AF-A0ABC9IJW1-F1
#
_entry.id   AF-A0ABC9IJW1-F1
#
_cell.length_a   1.000
_cell.length_b   1.000
_cell.length_c   1.000
_cell.angle_alpha   90.00
_cell.angle_beta   90.00
_cell.angle_gamma   90.00
#
_symmetry.space_group_name_H-M   'P 1'
#
loop_
_entity.id
_entity.type
_entity.pdbx_description
1 polymer ?
#
loop_
_entity_poly.entity_id
_entity_poly.type
_entity_poly.pdbx_seq_one_letter_code
_entity_poly.pdbx_strand_id
1 'polypeptide(L)'
;MEKLVQLLDKLLETLQALNGVLEEEHDLLCSGQLPGVALQRVTDAKSQLLATVAYLEQQRLGQEKTCGQRAPYASHAPLADRWQRVQLLSQTLREKNQHNGLLLNQQIDHNAQALAILSKNNKSLYGPDGQSHAGSLLGRKIGV
;
A
#
# COMPACT_ATOMS: atom_id res chain seq x y z
N MET A 1 -15.36 11.18 31.43
CA MET A 1 -15.64 9.90 30.73
C MET A 1 -16.28 10.12 29.35
N GLU A 2 -17.22 11.06 29.18
CA GLU A 2 -17.79 11.39 27.86
C GLU A 2 -16.74 11.73 26.79
N LYS A 3 -15.68 12.47 27.15
CA LYS A 3 -14.56 12.77 26.24
C LYS A 3 -13.89 11.52 25.67
N LEU A 4 -13.72 10.47 26.48
CA LEU A 4 -13.09 9.22 26.04
C LEU A 4 -14.00 8.43 25.10
N VAL A 5 -15.32 8.44 25.36
CA VAL A 5 -16.33 7.84 24.47
C VAL A 5 -16.32 8.56 23.11
N GLN A 6 -16.35 9.89 23.11
CA GLN A 6 -16.28 10.69 21.88
C GLN A 6 -14.98 10.45 21.09
N LEU A 7 -13.84 10.27 21.77
CA LEU A 7 -12.58 9.94 21.10
C LEU A 7 -12.64 8.56 20.43
N LEU A 8 -13.21 7.56 21.11
CA LEU A 8 -13.37 6.22 20.55
C LEU A 8 -14.34 6.18 19.37
N ASP A 9 -15.45 6.92 19.46
CA ASP A 9 -16.42 7.01 18.36
C ASP A 9 -15.77 7.70 17.13
N LYS A 10 -15.02 8.79 17.32
CA LYS A 10 -14.25 9.43 16.24
C LYS A 10 -13.17 8.50 15.65
N LEU A 11 -12.53 7.70 16.49
CA LEU A 11 -11.53 6.73 16.06
C LEU A 11 -12.20 5.64 15.20
N LEU A 12 -13.37 5.14 15.61
CA LEU A 12 -14.16 4.21 14.79
C LEU A 12 -14.56 4.80 13.44
N GLU A 13 -15.08 6.04 13.41
CA GLU A 13 -15.45 6.73 12.16
C GLU A 13 -14.26 6.90 11.22
N THR A 14 -13.10 7.32 11.75
CA THR A 14 -11.89 7.49 10.94
C THR A 14 -11.33 6.16 10.43
N LEU A 15 -11.41 5.08 11.20
CA LEU A 15 -11.04 3.73 10.72
C LEU A 15 -12.02 3.22 9.65
N GLN A 16 -13.31 3.51 9.76
CA GLN A 16 -14.29 3.15 8.73
C GLN A 16 -14.02 3.91 7.42
N ALA A 17 -13.71 5.21 7.51
CA ALA A 17 -13.28 5.99 6.35
C ALA A 17 -12.01 5.41 5.72
N LEU A 18 -11.03 5.01 6.55
CA LEU A 18 -9.81 4.36 6.08
C LEU A 18 -10.09 3.02 5.38
N ASN A 19 -11.10 2.26 5.84
CA ASN A 19 -11.51 1.03 5.17
C ASN A 19 -12.00 1.30 3.74
N GLY A 20 -12.82 2.33 3.54
CA GLY A 20 -13.29 2.71 2.21
C GLY A 20 -12.14 3.10 1.28
N VAL A 21 -11.18 3.89 1.78
CA VAL A 21 -9.98 4.27 1.01
C VAL A 21 -9.12 3.05 0.64
N LEU A 22 -8.98 2.06 1.53
CA LEU A 22 -8.25 0.82 1.22
C LEU A 22 -8.97 -0.07 0.19
N GLU A 23 -10.30 -0.05 0.17
CA GLU A 23 -11.11 -0.74 -0.85
C GLU A 23 -10.95 -0.07 -2.21
N GLU A 24 -11.02 1.26 -2.26
CA GLU A 24 -10.71 2.01 -3.48
C GLU A 24 -9.29 1.77 -3.96
N GLU A 25 -8.30 1.74 -3.06
CA GLU A 25 -6.91 1.39 -3.38
C GLU A 25 -6.82 -0.01 -4.01
N HIS A 26 -7.53 -0.99 -3.44
CA HIS A 26 -7.57 -2.35 -3.93
C HIS A 26 -8.16 -2.43 -5.35
N ASP A 27 -9.31 -1.81 -5.57
CA ASP A 27 -9.99 -1.80 -6.87
C ASP A 27 -9.12 -1.14 -7.96
N LEU A 28 -8.44 -0.04 -7.61
CA LEU A 28 -7.51 0.63 -8.52
C LEU A 28 -6.29 -0.25 -8.84
N LEU A 29 -5.72 -0.96 -7.86
CA LEU A 29 -4.61 -1.87 -8.08
C LEU A 29 -5.01 -3.11 -8.89
N CYS A 30 -6.24 -3.59 -8.73
CA CYS A 30 -6.80 -4.68 -9.52
C CYS A 30 -7.20 -4.25 -10.93
N SER A 31 -7.44 -2.95 -11.16
CA SER A 31 -7.70 -2.43 -12.49
C SER A 31 -6.44 -2.54 -13.37
N GLY A 32 -6.58 -3.14 -14.55
CA GLY A 32 -5.43 -3.45 -15.42
C GLY A 32 -4.66 -2.24 -15.98
N GLN A 33 -5.16 -1.01 -15.77
CA GLN A 33 -4.47 0.23 -16.12
C GLN A 33 -4.33 1.08 -14.85
N LEU A 34 -3.12 1.18 -14.29
CA LEU A 34 -2.87 1.99 -13.09
C LEU A 34 -3.09 3.48 -13.38
N PRO A 35 -4.18 4.09 -12.87
CA PRO A 35 -4.39 5.52 -13.04
C PRO A 35 -3.55 6.24 -11.98
N GLY A 36 -2.33 6.64 -12.33
CA GLY A 36 -1.36 7.21 -11.39
C GLY A 36 -1.89 8.38 -10.57
N VAL A 37 -2.73 9.24 -11.16
CA VAL A 37 -3.36 10.38 -10.46
C VAL A 37 -4.40 9.90 -9.42
N ALA A 38 -5.19 8.87 -9.73
CA ALA A 38 -6.18 8.35 -8.80
C ALA A 38 -5.51 7.59 -7.65
N LEU A 39 -4.48 6.79 -7.93
CA LEU A 39 -3.70 6.11 -6.90
C LEU A 39 -2.99 7.09 -5.96
N GLN A 40 -2.44 8.19 -6.51
CA GLN A 40 -1.85 9.25 -5.69
C GLN A 40 -2.89 9.87 -4.75
N ARG A 41 -4.08 10.21 -5.26
CA ARG A 41 -5.17 10.76 -4.44
C ARG A 41 -5.58 9.84 -3.29
N VAL A 42 -5.72 8.54 -3.58
CA VAL A 42 -6.05 7.52 -2.57
C VAL A 42 -4.93 7.38 -1.54
N THR A 43 -3.67 7.42 -1.97
CA THR A 43 -2.50 7.38 -1.09
C THR A 43 -2.41 8.62 -0.18
N ASP A 44 -2.72 9.80 -0.72
CA ASP A 44 -2.75 11.04 0.04
C ASP A 44 -3.88 11.01 1.09
N ALA A 45 -5.09 10.57 0.71
CA ALA A 45 -6.22 10.43 1.62
C ALA A 45 -5.92 9.43 2.76
N LYS A 46 -5.31 8.29 2.43
CA LYS A 46 -4.84 7.29 3.40
C LYS A 46 -3.83 7.89 4.38
N SER A 47 -2.87 8.67 3.89
CA SER A 47 -1.86 9.35 4.73
C SER A 47 -2.49 10.36 5.68
N GLN A 48 -3.46 11.15 5.21
CA GLN A 48 -4.21 12.11 6.04
C GLN A 48 -5.05 11.42 7.13
N LEU A 49 -5.73 10.32 6.78
CA LEU A 49 -6.51 9.53 7.73
C LEU A 49 -5.62 8.87 8.79
N LEU A 50 -4.48 8.30 8.40
CA LEU A 50 -3.51 7.74 9.33
C LEU A 50 -2.94 8.79 10.30
N ALA A 51 -2.66 10.00 9.82
CA ALA A 51 -2.23 11.11 10.67
C ALA A 51 -3.31 11.49 11.68
N THR A 52 -4.58 11.49 11.25
CA THR A 52 -5.73 11.77 12.13
C THR A 52 -5.92 10.68 13.18
N VAL A 53 -5.81 9.40 12.79
CA VAL A 53 -5.85 8.25 13.73
C VAL A 53 -4.72 8.36 14.75
N ALA A 54 -3.49 8.68 14.33
CA ALA A 54 -2.36 8.86 15.23
C ALA A 54 -2.59 10.00 16.24
N TYR A 55 -3.17 11.12 15.78
CA TYR A 55 -3.53 12.23 16.65
C TYR A 55 -4.61 11.86 17.67
N LEU A 56 -5.68 11.17 17.24
CA LEU A 56 -6.75 10.72 18.12
C LEU A 56 -6.24 9.71 19.17
N GLU A 57 -5.34 8.81 18.78
CA GLU A 57 -4.72 7.84 19.68
C GLU A 57 -3.83 8.52 20.74
N GLN A 58 -3.07 9.56 20.36
CA GLN A 58 -2.33 10.37 21.32
C GLN A 58 -3.26 11.08 22.31
N GLN A 59 -4.39 11.64 21.83
CA GLN A 59 -5.39 12.24 22.71
C GLN A 59 -6.00 11.21 23.66
N ARG A 60 -6.32 10.00 23.17
CA ARG A 60 -6.82 8.88 23.98
C ARG A 60 -5.84 8.55 25.11
N LEU A 61 -4.56 8.35 24.78
CA LEU A 61 -3.51 8.07 25.76
C LEU A 61 -3.34 9.19 26.79
N GLY A 62 -3.48 10.46 26.38
CA GLY A 62 -3.48 11.60 27.29
C GLY A 62 -4.66 11.56 28.26
N GLN A 63 -5.87 11.32 27.76
CA GLN A 63 -7.07 11.21 28.58
C GLN A 63 -7.04 9.98 29.51
N GLU A 64 -6.49 8.84 29.06
CA GLU A 64 -6.26 7.66 29.88
C GLU A 64 -5.40 7.96 31.10
N LYS A 65 -4.28 8.68 30.90
CA LYS A 65 -3.40 9.12 31.98
C LYS A 65 -4.12 10.05 32.96
N THR A 66 -4.91 11.00 32.46
CA THR A 66 -5.67 11.93 33.31
C THR A 66 -6.77 11.23 34.10
N CYS A 67 -7.45 10.24 33.51
CA CYS A 67 -8.53 9.51 34.16
C CYS A 67 -8.06 8.29 34.96
N GLY A 68 -6.77 7.94 34.92
CA GLY A 68 -6.22 6.76 35.59
C GLY A 68 -6.79 5.42 35.08
N GLN A 69 -7.34 5.41 33.86
CA GLN A 69 -7.94 4.23 33.25
C GLN A 69 -7.07 3.74 32.10
N ARG A 70 -7.03 2.43 31.89
CA ARG A 70 -6.28 1.79 30.81
C ARG A 70 -7.19 0.86 30.01
N ALA A 71 -7.10 0.91 28.69
CA ALA A 71 -7.65 -0.14 27.83
C ALA A 71 -7.21 -1.53 28.35
N PRO A 72 -8.11 -2.53 28.44
CA PRO A 72 -9.38 -2.67 27.74
C PRO A 72 -10.61 -2.08 28.45
N TYR A 73 -10.44 -1.18 29.43
CA TYR A 73 -11.55 -0.50 30.12
C TYR A 73 -12.53 -1.48 30.79
N ALA A 74 -12.00 -2.54 31.43
CA ALA A 74 -12.79 -3.61 32.04
C ALA A 74 -13.86 -3.13 33.03
N SER A 75 -13.66 -1.95 33.62
CA SER A 75 -14.61 -1.30 34.54
C SER A 75 -15.85 -0.73 33.85
N HIS A 76 -15.84 -0.55 32.51
CA HIS A 76 -16.90 0.10 31.74
C HIS A 76 -17.25 -0.71 30.49
N ALA A 77 -18.25 -1.58 30.59
CA ALA A 77 -18.75 -2.42 29.48
C ALA A 77 -18.99 -1.67 28.15
N PRO A 78 -19.65 -0.49 28.09
CA PRO A 78 -19.89 0.19 26.81
C PRO A 78 -18.61 0.77 26.17
N LEU A 79 -17.56 0.98 26.97
CA LEU A 79 -16.29 1.52 26.53
C LEU A 79 -15.35 0.40 26.06
N ALA A 80 -15.40 -0.75 26.75
CA ALA A 80 -14.77 -1.99 26.34
C ALA A 80 -15.28 -2.49 24.97
N ASP A 81 -16.60 -2.47 24.73
CA ASP A 81 -17.18 -2.89 23.44
C ASP A 81 -16.68 -2.02 22.27
N ARG A 82 -16.67 -0.69 22.44
CA ARG A 82 -16.13 0.23 21.44
C ARG A 82 -14.65 -0.02 21.17
N TRP A 83 -13.86 -0.22 22.23
CA TRP A 83 -12.44 -0.53 22.10
C TRP A 83 -12.20 -1.84 21.35
N GLN A 84 -12.99 -2.88 21.64
CA GLN A 84 -12.92 -4.15 20.92
C GLN A 84 -13.24 -3.97 19.43
N ARG A 85 -14.24 -3.16 19.08
CA ARG A 85 -14.56 -2.81 17.68
C ARG A 85 -13.41 -2.06 16.99
N VAL A 86 -12.78 -1.11 17.68
CA VAL A 86 -11.58 -0.41 17.19
C VAL A 86 -10.46 -1.40 16.89
N GLN A 87 -10.18 -2.32 17.81
CA GLN A 87 -9.12 -3.33 17.64
C GLN A 87 -9.42 -4.25 16.45
N LEU A 88 -10.65 -4.76 16.36
CA LEU A 88 -11.07 -5.64 15.28
C LEU A 88 -10.96 -4.94 13.90
N LEU A 89 -11.49 -3.73 13.77
CA LEU A 89 -11.37 -2.94 12.53
C LEU A 89 -9.91 -2.66 12.18
N SER A 90 -9.09 -2.27 13.16
CA SER A 90 -7.67 -2.01 12.94
C SER A 90 -6.92 -3.24 12.45
N GLN A 91 -7.25 -4.42 12.98
CA GLN A 91 -6.67 -5.68 12.53
C GLN A 91 -7.06 -6.00 11.08
N THR A 92 -8.35 -5.90 10.74
CA THR A 92 -8.82 -6.09 9.37
C THR A 92 -8.16 -5.11 8.39
N LEU A 93 -8.04 -3.83 8.77
CA LEU A 93 -7.37 -2.80 7.95
C LEU A 93 -5.90 -3.12 7.71
N ARG A 94 -5.21 -3.63 8.73
CA ARG A 94 -3.81 -4.06 8.61
C ARG A 94 -3.67 -5.22 7.63
N GLU A 95 -4.55 -6.21 7.69
CA GLU A 95 -4.57 -7.35 6.76
C GLU A 95 -4.82 -6.90 5.32
N LYS A 96 -5.81 -6.01 5.09
CA LYS A 96 -6.10 -5.44 3.77
C LYS A 96 -4.92 -4.63 3.23
N ASN A 97 -4.29 -3.82 4.08
CA ASN A 97 -3.11 -3.04 3.70
C ASN A 97 -1.93 -3.95 3.32
N GLN A 98 -1.70 -5.03 4.08
CA GLN A 98 -0.67 -6.02 3.75
C GLN A 98 -0.96 -6.70 2.41
N HIS A 99 -2.22 -7.04 2.14
CA HIS A 99 -2.65 -7.61 0.87
C HIS A 99 -2.40 -6.66 -0.31
N ASN A 100 -2.80 -5.39 -0.18
CA ASN A 100 -2.54 -4.36 -1.20
C ASN A 100 -1.02 -4.19 -1.45
N GLY A 101 -0.20 -4.25 -0.39
CA GLY A 101 1.25 -4.21 -0.51
C GLY A 101 1.84 -5.40 -1.28
N LEU A 102 1.28 -6.61 -1.09
CA LEU A 102 1.69 -7.80 -1.86
C LEU A 102 1.35 -7.66 -3.34
N LEU A 103 0.15 -7.18 -3.68
CA LEU A 103 -0.25 -6.94 -5.07
C LEU A 103 0.66 -5.91 -5.76
N LEU A 104 0.96 -4.81 -5.08
CA LEU A 104 1.84 -3.76 -5.60
C LEU A 104 3.26 -4.29 -5.85
N ASN A 105 3.81 -5.07 -4.93
CA ASN A 105 5.13 -5.70 -5.13
C ASN A 105 5.14 -6.65 -6.34
N GLN A 106 4.10 -7.47 -6.51
CA GLN A 106 3.98 -8.36 -7.67
C GLN A 106 3.93 -7.58 -9.00
N GLN A 107 3.24 -6.45 -9.03
CA GLN A 107 3.19 -5.58 -10.22
C GLN A 107 4.55 -4.96 -10.53
N ILE A 108 5.27 -4.48 -9.51
CA ILE A 108 6.64 -3.94 -9.67
C ILE A 108 7.58 -5.02 -10.21
N ASP A 109 7.53 -6.23 -9.64
CA ASP A 109 8.37 -7.35 -10.07
C ASP A 109 8.07 -7.73 -11.52
N HIS A 110 6.80 -7.80 -11.90
CA HIS A 110 6.39 -8.09 -13.28
C HIS A 110 6.87 -6.99 -14.25
N ASN A 111 6.75 -5.72 -13.86
CA ASN A 111 7.21 -4.59 -14.68
C ASN A 111 8.73 -4.63 -14.87
N ALA A 112 9.49 -4.88 -13.80
CA ALA A 112 10.95 -5.01 -13.85
C ALA A 112 11.39 -6.17 -14.77
N GLN A 113 10.70 -7.32 -14.72
CA GLN A 113 10.95 -8.45 -15.61
C GLN A 113 10.64 -8.11 -17.08
N ALA A 114 9.50 -7.45 -17.34
CA ALA A 114 9.14 -7.00 -18.70
C ALA A 114 10.18 -6.02 -19.27
N LEU A 115 10.62 -5.04 -18.47
CA LEU A 115 11.71 -4.12 -18.84
C LEU A 115 13.03 -4.85 -19.06
N ALA A 116 13.35 -5.88 -18.29
CA ALA A 116 14.55 -6.70 -18.50
C ALA A 116 14.51 -7.46 -19.83
N ILE A 117 13.35 -8.01 -20.21
CA ILE A 117 13.16 -8.67 -21.52
C ILE A 117 13.27 -7.65 -22.66
N LEU A 118 12.57 -6.51 -22.55
CA LEU A 118 12.60 -5.46 -23.57
C LEU A 118 14.01 -4.87 -23.76
N SER A 119 14.72 -4.60 -22.66
CA SER A 119 16.10 -4.08 -22.72
C SER A 119 17.10 -5.09 -23.29
N LYS A 120 16.93 -6.39 -23.01
CA LYS A 120 17.76 -7.46 -23.59
C LYS A 120 17.57 -7.59 -25.11
N ASN A 121 16.37 -7.27 -25.61
CA ASN A 121 16.03 -7.30 -27.04
C ASN A 121 16.48 -6.02 -27.79
N ASN A 122 16.82 -4.94 -27.09
CA ASN A 122 17.39 -3.71 -27.66
C ASN A 122 18.90 -3.82 -27.94
N LYS A 123 19.48 -5.02 -27.92
CA LYS A 123 20.80 -5.24 -28.52
C LYS A 123 20.67 -4.99 -30.02
N SER A 124 21.06 -3.78 -30.42
CA SER A 124 21.12 -3.35 -31.81
C SER A 124 21.81 -4.43 -32.63
N LEU A 125 21.03 -5.15 -33.45
CA LEU A 125 21.55 -6.13 -34.42
C LEU A 125 22.43 -5.45 -35.48
N TYR A 126 22.47 -4.13 -35.48
CA TYR A 126 23.23 -3.27 -36.37
C TYR A 126 23.96 -2.20 -35.57
N GLY A 127 25.27 -2.03 -35.80
CA GLY A 127 25.99 -0.87 -35.27
C GLY A 127 25.47 0.45 -35.88
N PRO A 128 25.92 1.61 -35.39
CA PRO A 128 25.62 2.92 -36.01
C PRO A 128 25.91 2.99 -37.52
N ASP A 129 26.83 2.14 -37.99
CA ASP A 129 27.21 1.99 -39.40
C ASP A 129 26.34 0.98 -40.18
N GLY A 130 25.27 0.45 -39.59
CA GLY A 130 24.35 -0.47 -40.28
C GLY A 130 24.91 -1.86 -40.59
N GLN A 131 26.01 -2.28 -39.93
CA GLN A 131 26.60 -3.61 -40.14
C GLN A 131 26.12 -4.61 -39.09
N SER A 132 25.57 -5.73 -39.55
CA SER A 132 25.26 -6.89 -38.72
C SER A 132 26.55 -7.69 -38.52
N HIS A 133 27.06 -7.75 -37.29
CA HIS A 133 28.04 -8.78 -36.91
C HIS A 133 27.31 -10.13 -36.74
N ALA A 134 26.71 -10.62 -37.82
CA ALA A 134 26.53 -12.06 -37.99
C ALA A 134 27.94 -12.63 -38.10
N GLY A 135 28.28 -13.55 -37.20
CA GLY A 135 29.62 -14.11 -37.09
C GLY A 135 30.23 -14.45 -38.45
N SER A 136 31.44 -13.96 -38.67
CA SER A 136 32.33 -14.39 -39.74
C SER A 136 32.58 -15.89 -39.60
N LEU A 137 31.65 -16.70 -40.11
CA LEU A 137 31.71 -18.15 -40.16
C LEU A 137 31.85 -18.69 -41.60
N LEU A 138 32.03 -17.83 -42.60
CA LEU A 138 32.12 -18.27 -44.01
C LEU A 138 33.27 -17.58 -44.72
N GLY A 139 34.38 -18.31 -44.89
CA GLY A 139 35.45 -17.88 -45.78
C GLY A 139 36.80 -18.57 -45.61
N ARG A 140 36.87 -19.88 -45.30
CA ARG A 140 38.12 -20.63 -45.52
C ARG A 140 38.36 -20.71 -47.02
N LYS A 141 39.14 -19.78 -47.56
CA LYS A 141 39.52 -19.75 -48.98
C LYS A 141 40.54 -20.86 -49.23
N ILE A 142 40.09 -21.94 -49.86
CA ILE A 142 40.96 -22.89 -50.55
C ILE A 142 41.43 -22.21 -51.85
N GLY A 143 42.74 -22.23 -52.12
CA GLY A 143 43.26 -21.81 -53.42
C GLY A 143 44.78 -21.67 -53.46
N VAL A 144 45.41 -22.78 -53.88
CA VAL A 144 46.74 -23.00 -54.52
C VAL A 144 47.96 -22.31 -53.93
#